data_AF-A0A1H5HPM5-F1
#
_entry.id   AF-A0A1H5HPM5-F1
#
_cell.length_a   1.000
_cell.length_b   1.000
_cell.length_c   1.000
_cell.angle_alpha   90.00
_cell.angle_beta   90.00
_cell.angle_gamma   90.00
#
_symmetry.space_group_name_H-M   'P 1'
#
loop_
_entity.id
_entity.type
_entity.pdbx_description
1 polymer ?
#
loop_
_entity_poly.entity_id
_entity_poly.type
_entity_poly.pdbx_seq_one_letter_code
_entity_poly.pdbx_strand_id
1 'polypeptide(L)' 'MMITALVETIETGALEVTSVECQDYTQGFEQLKRTLREGVRLVSVRPER' A
#
# COMPACT_ATOMS: atom_id res chain seq x y z
N MET A 1 -8.99 7.80 8.98
CA MET A 1 -7.58 8.11 8.65
C MET A 1 -7.29 7.51 7.28
N MET A 2 -6.41 8.10 6.49
CA MET A 2 -6.01 7.51 5.21
C MET A 2 -4.52 7.21 5.24
N ILE A 3 -4.13 6.06 4.68
CA ILE A 3 -2.74 5.75 4.39
C ILE A 3 -2.58 5.57 2.89
N THR A 4 -1.52 6.15 2.35
CA THR A 4 -1.10 5.99 0.96
C THR A 4 0.08 5.03 0.91
N ALA A 5 0.10 4.14 -0.07
CA ALA A 5 1.22 3.26 -0.35
C ALA A 5 1.69 3.40 -1.80
N LEU A 6 3.00 3.48 -1.97
CA LEU A 6 3.66 3.28 -3.25
C LEU A 6 3.95 1.79 -3.40
N VAL A 7 3.46 1.19 -4.47
CA VAL A 7 3.64 -0.22 -4.79
C VAL A 7 4.40 -0.36 -6.10
N GLU A 8 5.13 -1.46 -6.23
CA GLU A 8 5.91 -1.78 -7.42
C GLU A 8 5.57 -3.18 -7.92
N THR A 9 5.28 -3.28 -9.21
CA THR A 9 5.18 -4.57 -9.89
C THR A 9 6.58 -5.12 -10.15
N ILE A 10 6.92 -6.27 -9.56
CA ILE A 10 8.27 -6.86 -9.59
C ILE A 10 8.70 -7.20 -11.03
N GLU A 11 7.78 -7.66 -11.87
CA GLU A 11 8.09 -8.09 -13.24
C GLU A 11 8.43 -6.93 -14.18
N THR A 12 7.84 -5.76 -13.95
CA THR A 12 7.92 -4.62 -14.89
C THR A 12 8.60 -3.39 -14.30
N GLY A 13 8.78 -3.35 -12.97
CA GLY A 13 9.21 -2.15 -12.23
C GLY A 13 8.18 -1.02 -12.22
N ALA A 14 6.93 -1.29 -12.65
CA ALA A 14 5.90 -0.27 -12.69
C ALA A 14 5.54 0.20 -11.28
N LEU A 15 5.50 1.52 -11.08
CA LEU A 15 5.15 2.14 -9.80
C LEU A 15 3.72 2.65 -9.82
N GLU A 16 2.94 2.28 -8.82
CA GLU A 16 1.55 2.71 -8.64
C GLU A 16 1.31 3.20 -7.22
N VAL A 17 0.33 4.09 -7.06
CA VAL A 17 -0.09 4.60 -5.76
C VAL A 17 -1.46 4.05 -5.43
N THR A 18 -1.61 3.53 -4.21
CA THR A 18 -2.89 3.06 -3.67
C THR A 18 -3.12 3.67 -2.30
N SER A 19 -4.38 3.97 -1.97
CA SER A 19 -4.76 4.52 -0.67
C SER A 19 -5.82 3.66 -0.01
N VAL A 20 -5.77 3.57 1.32
CA VAL A 20 -6.73 2.84 2.13
C VAL A 20 -7.20 3.73 3.27
N GLU A 21 -8.52 3.80 3.43
CA GLU A 21 -9.13 4.41 4.61
C GLU A 21 -9.20 3.39 5.75
N CYS A 22 -8.71 3.78 6.93
CA CYS A 22 -8.60 2.92 8.12
C CYS A 22 -8.77 3.71 9.42
N GLN A 23 -8.93 2.99 10.54
CA GLN A 23 -9.02 3.58 11.88
C GLN A 23 -7.64 3.98 12.41
N ASP A 24 -6.63 3.14 12.19
CA ASP A 24 -5.25 3.38 12.57
C ASP A 24 -4.26 2.84 11.52
N TYR A 25 -2.98 3.22 11.64
CA TYR A 25 -1.93 2.83 10.70
C TYR A 25 -1.74 1.31 10.63
N THR A 26 -1.78 0.60 11.76
CA THR A 26 -1.54 -0.84 11.83
C THR A 26 -2.63 -1.59 11.07
N GLN A 27 -3.89 -1.23 11.30
CA GLN A 27 -5.04 -1.79 10.58
C GLN A 27 -4.91 -1.55 9.07
N GLY A 28 -4.62 -0.32 8.66
CA GLY A 28 -4.45 0.00 7.24
C GLY A 28 -3.29 -0.76 6.60
N PHE A 29 -2.17 -0.90 7.31
CA PHE A 29 -1.01 -1.64 6.81
C PHE A 29 -1.30 -3.14 6.64
N GLU A 30 -2.02 -3.76 7.57
CA GLU A 30 -2.49 -5.14 7.42
C GLU A 30 -3.46 -5.29 6.26
N GLN A 31 -4.35 -4.33 6.06
CA GLN A 31 -5.29 -4.33 4.93
C GLN A 31 -4.55 -4.25 3.59
N LEU A 32 -3.57 -3.36 3.45
CA LEU A 32 -2.71 -3.27 2.26
C LEU A 32 -2.03 -4.61 1.97
N LYS A 33 -1.39 -5.24 2.95
CA LYS A 33 -0.72 -6.54 2.74
C LYS A 33 -1.66 -7.63 2.23
N ARG A 34 -2.95 -7.59 2.59
CA ARG A 34 -3.96 -8.57 2.15
C ARG A 34 -4.54 -8.28 0.77
N THR A 35 -4.53 -7.01 0.33
CA THR A 35 -5.12 -6.60 -0.95
C THR A 35 -4.11 -6.57 -2.09
N LEU A 36 -2.81 -6.58 -1.80
CA LEU A 36 -1.78 -6.62 -2.83
C LEU A 36 -1.85 -7.93 -3.62
N ARG A 37 -1.74 -7.78 -4.94
CA ARG A 37 -1.67 -8.91 -5.86
C ARG A 37 -0.30 -9.58 -5.76
N GLU A 38 -0.26 -10.85 -6.13
CA GLU A 38 1.00 -11.56 -6.30
C GLU A 38 1.89 -10.82 -7.32
N GLY A 39 3.20 -10.79 -7.09
CA GLY A 39 4.14 -10.04 -7.92
C GLY A 39 4.18 -8.53 -7.66
N VAL A 40 3.45 -8.01 -6.68
CA VAL A 40 3.50 -6.60 -6.25
C VAL A 40 4.17 -6.49 -4.87
N ARG A 41 5.07 -5.53 -4.70
CA ARG A 41 5.72 -5.21 -3.41
C ARG A 41 5.38 -3.81 -2.92
N LEU A 42 5.34 -3.64 -1.59
CA LEU A 42 5.26 -2.32 -0.96
C LEU A 42 6.63 -1.65 -0.96
N VAL A 43 6.69 -0.43 -1.49
CA VAL A 43 7.91 0.40 -1.51
C VAL A 43 7.90 1.41 -0.37
N SER A 44 6.76 2.08 -0.14
CA SER A 44 6.60 3.04 0.93
C SER A 44 5.14 3.09 1.38
N VAL A 45 4.90 3.26 2.67
CA VAL A 45 3.56 3.48 3.23
C VAL A 45 3.63 4.70 4.13
N ARG A 46 2.71 5.64 3.95
CA ARG A 46 2.66 6.89 4.70
C ARG A 46 1.22 7.24 5.07
N PRO A 47 0.97 7.68 6.31
CA PRO A 47 -0.31 8.27 6.65
C PRO A 47 -0.48 9.63 5.96
N GLU A 48 -1.68 9.89 5.46
CA GLU A 48 -2.08 11.22 4.98
C GLU A 48 -2.38 12.12 6.19
N ARG A 49 -1.89 13.36 6.15
CA ARG A 49 -2.06 14.36 7.22
C ARG A 49 -3.18 15.33 6.91
#